data_AF-A0A3A8LY77-F1
#
_entry.id   AF-A0A3A8LY77-F1
#
_cell.length_a   1.000
_cell.length_b   1.000
_cell.length_c   1.000
_cell.angle_alpha   90.00
_cell.angle_beta   90.00
_cell.angle_gamma   90.00
#
_symmetry.space_group_name_H-M   'P 1'
#
loop_
_entity.id
_entity.type
_entity.pdbx_description
1 polymer ?
#
loop_
_entity_poly.entity_id
_entity_poly.type
_entity_poly.pdbx_seq_one_letter_code
_entity_poly.pdbx_strand_id
1 'polypeptide(L)'
;GDDDAMLGALLEEGLRARILDAHSGPAQLRALFRVFQANLLALEHYVPQPYDGSALLLSASESAPGSAPLPRHRGWEGLVRGGLEVLDVPGSHHALMQDPHLESLVERLREALARVADLEPRGATGS
;
A
#
# COMPACT_ATOMS: atom_id res chain seq x y z
N GLY A 1 -23.32 21.45 -6.36
CA GLY A 1 -22.69 22.37 -5.38
C GLY A 1 -21.25 22.62 -5.80
N ASP A 2 -20.47 23.31 -4.96
CA ASP A 2 -19.03 23.57 -5.21
C ASP A 2 -18.28 22.25 -5.49
N ASP A 3 -18.60 21.21 -4.70
CA ASP A 3 -18.08 19.84 -4.88
C ASP A 3 -18.37 19.23 -6.26
N ASP A 4 -19.55 19.47 -6.84
CA ASP A 4 -19.88 18.92 -8.17
C ASP A 4 -19.08 19.62 -9.27
N ALA A 5 -18.82 20.93 -9.12
CA ALA A 5 -18.01 21.68 -10.07
C ALA A 5 -16.53 21.24 -10.00
N MET A 6 -15.99 21.07 -8.79
CA MET A 6 -14.65 20.53 -8.57
C MET A 6 -14.52 19.11 -9.15
N LEU A 7 -15.48 18.23 -8.89
CA LEU A 7 -15.45 16.86 -9.41
C LEU A 7 -15.61 16.82 -10.93
N GLY A 8 -16.36 17.75 -11.52
CA GLY A 8 -16.42 17.94 -12.97
C GLY A 8 -15.04 18.27 -13.55
N ALA A 9 -14.34 19.25 -12.96
CA ALA A 9 -12.99 19.63 -13.39
C ALA A 9 -11.98 18.49 -13.23
N LEU A 10 -12.06 17.74 -12.12
CA LEU A 10 -11.20 16.56 -11.90
C LEU A 10 -11.45 15.45 -12.92
N LEU A 11 -12.70 15.25 -13.35
CA LEU A 11 -13.03 14.29 -14.40
C LEU A 11 -12.42 14.71 -15.74
N GLU A 12 -12.62 15.96 -16.14
CA GLU A 12 -12.06 16.51 -17.38
C GLU A 12 -10.54 16.38 -17.40
N GLU A 13 -9.88 16.74 -16.31
CA GLU A 13 -8.43 16.63 -16.18
C GLU A 13 -7.95 15.16 -16.18
N GLY A 14 -8.63 14.28 -15.45
CA GLY A 14 -8.30 12.85 -15.40
C GLY A 14 -8.41 12.16 -16.77
N LEU A 15 -9.42 12.54 -17.57
CA LEU A 15 -9.56 12.08 -18.95
C LEU A 15 -8.46 12.67 -19.86
N ARG A 16 -8.17 13.98 -19.71
CA ARG A 16 -7.11 14.67 -20.47
C ARG A 16 -5.74 14.05 -20.21
N ALA A 17 -5.45 13.73 -18.95
CA ALA A 17 -4.22 13.10 -18.52
C ALA A 17 -4.16 11.59 -18.80
N ARG A 18 -5.27 10.99 -19.28
CA ARG A 18 -5.43 9.54 -19.50
C ARG A 18 -5.20 8.69 -18.25
N ILE A 19 -5.48 9.27 -17.09
CA ILE A 19 -5.49 8.57 -15.79
C ILE A 19 -6.84 7.89 -15.59
N LEU A 20 -7.91 8.53 -16.07
CA LEU A 20 -9.27 7.98 -16.08
C LEU A 20 -9.64 7.56 -17.51
N ASP A 21 -10.46 6.53 -17.61
CA ASP A 21 -11.00 6.03 -18.87
C ASP A 21 -12.46 6.47 -19.09
N ALA A 22 -13.02 6.18 -20.26
CA ALA A 22 -14.39 6.54 -20.60
C ALA A 22 -15.46 5.86 -19.70
N HIS A 23 -15.11 4.81 -18.97
CA HIS A 23 -15.99 4.15 -18.00
C HIS A 23 -16.05 4.91 -16.67
N SER A 24 -15.08 5.78 -16.41
CA SER A 24 -14.98 6.64 -15.24
C SER A 24 -15.98 7.80 -15.30
N GLY A 25 -17.28 7.49 -15.24
CA GLY A 25 -18.33 8.51 -15.25
C GLY A 25 -18.38 9.35 -13.95
N PRO A 26 -19.10 10.48 -13.93
CA PRO A 26 -19.20 11.37 -12.76
C PRO A 26 -19.65 10.69 -11.47
N ALA A 27 -20.48 9.64 -11.57
CA ALA A 27 -20.91 8.86 -10.42
C ALA A 27 -19.77 8.03 -9.81
N GLN A 28 -18.91 7.43 -10.64
CA GLN A 28 -17.75 6.67 -10.20
C GLN A 28 -16.70 7.58 -9.57
N LEU A 29 -16.43 8.75 -10.18
CA LEU A 29 -15.50 9.71 -9.60
C LEU A 29 -15.99 10.22 -8.24
N ARG A 30 -17.30 10.50 -8.09
CA ARG A 30 -17.92 10.80 -6.79
C ARG A 30 -17.71 9.69 -5.77
N ALA A 31 -17.86 8.43 -6.18
CA ALA A 31 -17.64 7.30 -5.28
C ALA A 31 -16.17 7.21 -4.83
N LEU A 32 -15.22 7.32 -5.76
CA LEU A 32 -13.79 7.32 -5.45
C LEU A 32 -13.38 8.50 -4.55
N PHE A 33 -13.93 9.69 -4.80
CA PHE A 33 -13.67 10.86 -3.97
C PHE A 33 -14.16 10.68 -2.53
N ARG A 34 -15.35 10.08 -2.34
CA ARG A 34 -15.86 9.76 -1.00
C ARG A 34 -14.97 8.74 -0.27
N VAL A 35 -14.46 7.73 -0.97
CA VAL A 35 -13.50 6.77 -0.39
C VAL A 35 -12.20 7.47 -0.02
N PHE A 36 -11.69 8.36 -0.87
CA PHE A 36 -10.50 9.16 -0.59
C PHE A 36 -10.68 10.03 0.67
N GLN A 37 -11.81 10.73 0.80
CA GLN A 37 -12.13 11.53 1.99
C GLN A 37 -12.22 10.66 3.24
N ALA A 38 -12.88 9.49 3.17
CA ALA A 38 -12.96 8.57 4.29
C ALA A 38 -11.58 8.05 4.71
N ASN A 39 -10.70 7.75 3.75
CA ASN A 39 -9.33 7.32 4.01
C ASN A 39 -8.49 8.44 4.66
N LEU A 40 -8.67 9.71 4.25
CA LEU A 40 -8.00 10.84 4.91
C LEU A 40 -8.46 11.01 6.36
N LEU A 41 -9.76 10.93 6.62
CA LEU A 41 -10.30 11.00 7.98
C LEU A 41 -9.81 9.83 8.84
N ALA A 42 -9.72 8.63 8.27
CA ALA A 42 -9.17 7.47 8.95
C ALA A 42 -7.68 7.66 9.26
N LEU A 43 -6.89 8.17 8.30
CA LEU A 43 -5.47 8.45 8.49
C LEU A 43 -5.22 9.47 9.60
N GLU A 44 -6.06 10.51 9.68
CA GLU A 44 -5.95 11.57 10.70
C GLU A 44 -6.25 11.06 12.11
N HIS A 45 -7.24 10.18 12.27
CA HIS A 45 -7.72 9.74 13.58
C HIS A 45 -7.17 8.38 14.04
N TYR A 46 -6.49 7.64 13.17
CA TYR A 46 -5.98 6.32 13.53
C TYR A 46 -4.79 6.42 14.50
N VAL A 47 -4.96 5.84 15.69
CA VAL A 47 -3.89 5.70 16.68
C VAL A 47 -3.39 4.25 16.67
N PRO A 48 -2.24 3.96 16.05
CA PRO A 48 -1.73 2.59 15.95
C PRO A 48 -1.45 2.02 17.34
N GLN A 49 -1.84 0.77 17.54
CA GLN A 49 -1.52 0.00 18.75
C GLN A 49 -0.36 -0.96 18.47
N PRO A 50 0.44 -1.32 19.49
CA PRO A 50 1.46 -2.33 19.32
C PRO A 50 0.89 -3.66 18.82
N TYR A 51 1.65 -4.34 17.96
CA TYR A 51 1.32 -5.64 17.40
C TYR A 51 2.32 -6.67 17.92
N ASP A 52 1.83 -7.65 18.69
CA ASP A 52 2.68 -8.65 19.34
C ASP A 52 3.16 -9.75 18.38
N GLY A 53 2.59 -9.84 17.18
CA GLY A 53 3.05 -10.76 16.14
C GLY A 53 4.30 -10.28 15.40
N SER A 54 4.82 -11.13 14.51
CA SER A 54 5.89 -10.76 13.59
C SER A 54 5.32 -10.14 12.32
N ALA A 55 6.09 -9.27 11.67
CA ALA A 55 5.71 -8.67 10.40
C ALA A 55 6.88 -8.63 9.42
N LEU A 56 6.55 -8.75 8.13
CA LEU A 56 7.47 -8.48 7.02
C LEU A 56 7.04 -7.18 6.33
N LEU A 57 7.97 -6.25 6.19
CA LEU A 57 7.81 -5.04 5.39
C LEU A 57 8.65 -5.16 4.11
N LEU A 58 7.97 -5.24 2.95
CA LEU A 58 8.59 -5.04 1.64
C LEU A 58 8.64 -3.53 1.36
N SER A 59 9.78 -2.90 1.61
CA SER A 59 9.94 -1.45 1.52
C SER A 59 10.54 -1.04 0.18
N ALA A 60 9.90 -0.09 -0.50
CA ALA A 60 10.49 0.59 -1.65
C ALA A 60 11.85 1.21 -1.25
N SER A 61 12.89 0.95 -2.03
CA SER A 61 14.25 1.43 -1.77
C SER A 61 14.44 2.90 -2.13
N GLU A 62 13.59 3.43 -3.00
CA GLU A 62 13.64 4.82 -3.46
C GLU A 62 12.56 5.66 -2.78
N SER A 63 12.96 6.87 -2.38
CA SER A 63 12.04 7.89 -1.87
C SER A 63 11.53 8.75 -3.03
N ALA A 64 10.34 9.32 -2.89
CA ALA A 64 9.82 10.25 -3.89
C ALA A 64 10.73 11.49 -3.99
N PRO A 65 10.97 12.05 -5.19
CA PRO A 65 11.73 13.29 -5.34
C PRO A 65 11.16 14.40 -4.44
N GLY A 66 12.01 15.03 -3.64
CA GLY A 66 11.62 16.11 -2.71
C GLY A 66 11.00 15.65 -1.39
N SER A 67 10.90 14.34 -1.13
CA SER A 67 10.49 13.83 0.19
C SER A 67 11.66 13.79 1.18
N ALA A 68 11.35 14.02 2.46
CA ALA A 68 12.32 13.79 3.53
C ALA A 68 12.70 12.30 3.58
N PRO A 69 13.96 11.94 3.90
CA PRO A 69 14.35 10.55 4.05
C PRO A 69 13.50 9.88 5.13
N LEU A 70 12.72 8.88 4.75
CA LEU A 70 11.99 8.04 5.69
C LEU A 70 12.90 6.90 6.16
N PRO A 71 12.82 6.50 7.45
CA PRO A 71 13.56 5.34 7.91
C PRO A 71 13.08 4.08 7.17
N ARG A 72 13.99 3.12 6.97
CA ARG A 72 13.72 1.87 6.25
C ARG A 72 12.50 1.11 6.80
N HIS A 73 12.32 1.12 8.12
CA HIS A 73 11.19 0.47 8.79
C HIS A 73 9.87 1.27 8.72
N ARG A 74 9.86 2.47 8.12
CA ARG A 74 8.66 3.32 7.91
C ARG A 74 7.75 3.48 9.14
N GLY A 75 8.37 3.58 10.32
CA GLY A 75 7.67 3.69 11.61
C GLY A 75 7.21 2.37 12.26
N TRP A 76 7.31 1.23 11.58
CA TRP A 76 6.84 -0.07 12.08
C TRP A 76 7.69 -0.65 13.22
N GLU A 77 8.97 -0.29 13.33
CA GLU A 77 9.88 -0.80 14.37
C GLU A 77 9.37 -0.55 15.79
N GLY A 78 8.71 0.59 16.05
CA GLY A 78 8.12 0.90 17.36
C GLY A 78 6.78 0.20 17.63
N LEU A 79 6.17 -0.40 16.62
CA LEU A 79 4.84 -1.01 16.71
C LEU A 79 4.89 -2.54 16.76
N VAL A 80 5.81 -3.17 16.03
CA VAL A 80 5.89 -4.63 15.89
C VAL A 80 6.82 -5.22 16.93
N ARG A 81 6.28 -6.04 17.85
CA ARG A 81 7.04 -6.62 18.97
C ARG A 81 7.50 -8.05 18.74
N GLY A 82 6.82 -8.81 17.88
CA GLY A 82 7.21 -10.19 17.55
C GLY A 82 8.36 -10.30 16.54
N GLY A 83 8.98 -9.18 16.17
CA GLY A 83 10.05 -9.12 15.18
C GLY A 83 9.58 -8.53 13.85
N LEU A 84 10.35 -7.57 13.34
CA LEU A 84 10.13 -6.91 12.06
C LEU A 84 11.25 -7.27 11.09
N GLU A 85 10.92 -8.00 10.02
CA GLU A 85 11.81 -8.18 8.87
C GLU A 85 11.54 -7.03 7.88
N VAL A 86 12.58 -6.35 7.40
CA VAL A 86 12.45 -5.32 6.37
C VAL A 86 13.30 -5.71 5.16
N LEU A 87 12.65 -5.90 4.01
CA LEU A 87 13.29 -6.22 2.74
C LEU A 87 13.12 -5.05 1.78
N ASP A 88 14.22 -4.55 1.23
CA ASP A 88 14.18 -3.54 0.20
C ASP A 88 13.73 -4.14 -1.14
N VAL A 89 12.82 -3.45 -1.83
CA VAL A 89 12.43 -3.74 -3.20
C VAL A 89 12.80 -2.54 -4.08
N PRO A 90 13.56 -2.73 -5.18
CA PRO A 90 13.97 -1.64 -6.06
C PRO A 90 12.79 -0.83 -6.60
N GLY A 91 12.96 0.49 -6.68
CA GLY A 91 11.95 1.42 -7.19
C GLY A 91 11.25 2.25 -6.11
N SER A 92 10.39 3.16 -6.57
CA SER A 92 9.57 4.01 -5.71
C SER A 92 8.27 3.31 -5.28
N HIS A 93 7.56 3.89 -4.30
CA HIS A 93 6.28 3.36 -3.81
C HIS A 93 5.27 3.04 -4.92
N HIS A 94 5.16 3.91 -5.93
CA HIS A 94 4.26 3.67 -7.07
C HIS A 94 4.83 2.66 -8.06
N ALA A 95 6.15 2.69 -8.27
CA ALA A 95 6.82 1.80 -9.22
C ALA A 95 6.72 0.33 -8.81
N LEU A 96 6.72 0.01 -7.51
CA LEU A 96 6.60 -1.36 -7.01
C LEU A 96 5.36 -2.11 -7.51
N MET A 97 4.28 -1.39 -7.83
CA MET A 97 3.03 -1.98 -8.30
C MET A 97 2.93 -2.06 -9.82
N GLN A 98 4.02 -1.79 -10.54
CA GLN A 98 4.08 -1.71 -12.00
C GLN A 98 5.31 -2.44 -12.53
N ASP A 99 5.24 -2.90 -13.78
CA ASP A 99 6.42 -3.43 -14.46
C ASP A 99 7.49 -2.33 -14.63
N PRO A 100 8.79 -2.67 -14.53
CA PRO A 100 9.35 -4.02 -14.30
C PRO A 100 9.50 -4.40 -12.81
N HIS A 101 9.21 -3.50 -11.87
CA HIS A 101 9.49 -3.70 -10.44
C HIS A 101 8.52 -4.67 -9.74
N LEU A 102 7.33 -4.86 -10.33
CA LEU A 102 6.32 -5.80 -9.85
C LEU A 102 6.86 -7.23 -9.74
N GLU A 103 7.73 -7.66 -10.66
CA GLU A 103 8.30 -9.02 -10.64
C GLU A 103 9.11 -9.26 -9.37
N SER A 104 10.04 -8.36 -9.04
CA SER A 104 10.83 -8.46 -7.81
C SER A 104 9.97 -8.41 -6.54
N LEU A 105 8.90 -7.60 -6.53
CA LEU A 105 7.95 -7.58 -5.41
C LEU A 105 7.27 -8.95 -5.23
N VAL A 106 6.81 -9.54 -6.33
CA VAL A 106 6.12 -10.84 -6.34
C VAL A 106 7.06 -11.97 -5.91
N GLU A 107 8.31 -11.97 -6.37
CA GLU A 107 9.32 -12.96 -5.95
C GLU A 107 9.53 -12.92 -4.43
N ARG A 108 9.76 -11.74 -3.86
CA ARG A 108 9.96 -11.58 -2.41
C ARG A 108 8.74 -12.00 -1.60
N LEU A 109 7.54 -11.70 -2.09
CA LEU A 109 6.30 -12.12 -1.44
C LEU A 109 6.15 -13.65 -1.47
N ARG A 110 6.46 -14.30 -2.61
CA ARG A 110 6.41 -15.77 -2.73
C ARG A 110 7.42 -16.44 -1.80
N GLU A 111 8.66 -15.96 -1.76
CA GLU A 111 9.69 -16.46 -0.84
C GLU A 111 9.22 -16.36 0.62
N ALA A 112 8.65 -15.23 1.02
CA ALA A 112 8.15 -15.02 2.37
C ALA A 112 7.00 -15.97 2.73
N LEU A 113 6.03 -16.13 1.84
CA LEU A 113 4.90 -17.04 2.05
C LEU A 113 5.34 -18.50 2.10
N ALA A 114 6.30 -18.91 1.28
CA ALA A 114 6.87 -20.26 1.32
C ALA A 114 7.55 -20.55 2.67
N ARG A 115 8.36 -19.60 3.19
CA ARG A 115 8.98 -19.73 4.52
C ARG A 115 7.95 -19.95 5.61
N VAL A 116 6.85 -19.19 5.60
CA VAL A 116 5.79 -19.35 6.61
C VAL A 116 5.04 -20.67 6.46
N ALA A 117 4.76 -21.10 5.21
CA ALA A 117 4.11 -22.37 4.95
C ALA A 117 4.94 -23.59 5.40
N ASP A 118 6.27 -23.49 5.34
CA ASP A 118 7.20 -24.53 5.79
C ASP A 118 7.41 -24.52 7.32
N LEU A 119 7.03 -23.43 8.01
CA LEU A 119 7.12 -23.30 9.48
C LEU A 119 5.92 -23.90 10.22
N GLU A 120 4.78 -24.11 9.55
CA GLU A 120 3.64 -24.84 10.10
C GLU A 120 3.94 -26.36 10.11
N PRO A 121 4.02 -27.02 11.28
CA PRO A 121 4.17 -28.47 11.31
C PRO A 121 2.92 -29.11 10.70
N ARG A 122 3.11 -29.96 9.67
CA ARG A 122 2.10 -30.95 9.30
C ARG A 122 1.91 -31.93 10.47
N GLY A 123 1.06 -31.61 11.44
CA GLY A 123 0.92 -32.45 12.62
C GLY A 123 -0.09 -32.01 13.65
N ALA A 124 -1.38 -32.23 13.38
CA ALA A 124 -2.35 -32.62 14.40
C ALA A 124 -3.16 -33.82 13.89
N THR A 125 -2.47 -34.94 13.68
CA THR A 125 -3.08 -36.27 13.79
C THR A 125 -3.07 -36.66 15.26
N GLY A 126 -4.22 -36.92 15.85
CA GLY A 126 -4.37 -37.54 17.17
C GLY A 126 -5.79 -37.32 17.68
N SER A 127 -6.53 -38.31 18.17
CA SER A 127 -6.36 -39.76 18.22
C SER A 127 -7.75 -40.37 18.33
#